data_AF-A0A0B8QDB0-F1
#
_entry.id   AF-A0A0B8QDB0-F1
#
_cell.length_a   1.000
_cell.length_b   1.000
_cell.length_c   1.000
_cell.angle_alpha   90.00
_cell.angle_beta   90.00
_cell.angle_gamma   90.00
#
_symmetry.space_group_name_H-M   'P 1'
#
loop_
_entity.id
_entity.type
_entity.pdbx_description
1 polymer ?
#
loop_
_entity_poly.entity_id
_entity_poly.type
_entity_poly.pdbx_seq_one_letter_code
_entity_poly.pdbx_strand_id
1 'polypeptide(L)' 'MIEKHAGLDLPGAEPHIHISNNVNAEQMVHFMIFCPTDKANHLEGLIRQDFMEMYEQRFPIKES' A
#
# COMPACT_ATOMS: atom_id res chain seq x y z
N MET A 1 -6.55 -7.47 -24.62
CA MET A 1 -5.18 -6.90 -24.57
C MET A 1 -5.14 -5.64 -25.40
N ILE A 2 -5.22 -4.48 -24.74
CA ILE A 2 -5.10 -3.13 -25.35
C ILE A 2 -3.68 -2.58 -25.14
N GLU A 3 -2.77 -3.38 -24.58
CA GLU A 3 -1.42 -2.97 -24.14
C GLU A 3 -0.42 -2.66 -25.26
N LYS A 4 -0.78 -2.82 -26.55
CA LYS A 4 0.18 -2.64 -27.66
C LYS A 4 -0.06 -1.48 -28.62
N HIS A 5 -1.06 -0.60 -28.40
CA HIS A 5 -1.33 0.51 -29.34
C HIS A 5 -1.22 1.93 -28.78
N ALA A 6 -0.93 2.11 -27.49
CA ALA A 6 -0.95 3.45 -26.88
C ALA A 6 0.42 4.11 -26.67
N GLY A 7 1.55 3.43 -26.91
CA GLY A 7 2.88 4.01 -26.66
C GLY A 7 3.11 4.45 -25.20
N LEU A 8 2.23 4.04 -24.29
CA LEU A 8 2.32 4.29 -22.86
C LEU A 8 3.04 3.09 -22.25
N ASP A 9 4.25 3.33 -21.76
CA ASP A 9 4.98 2.42 -20.88
C ASP A 9 4.20 2.37 -19.56
N LEU A 10 3.14 1.57 -19.53
CA LEU A 10 2.44 1.27 -18.30
C LEU A 10 3.42 0.48 -17.45
N PRO A 11 3.76 0.94 -16.22
CA PRO A 11 4.60 0.16 -15.33
C PRO A 11 3.99 -1.24 -15.23
N GLY A 12 4.80 -2.26 -15.51
CA GLY A 12 4.33 -3.64 -15.65
C GLY A 12 3.41 -4.04 -14.49
N ALA A 13 2.45 -4.91 -14.78
CA ALA A 13 1.40 -5.34 -13.84
C ALA A 13 1.91 -6.07 -12.57
N GLU A 14 3.22 -6.08 -12.33
CA GLU A 14 3.83 -6.76 -11.20
C GLU A 14 3.77 -5.88 -9.94
N PRO A 15 3.24 -6.43 -8.83
CA PRO A 15 3.28 -5.74 -7.55
C PRO A 15 4.72 -5.54 -7.12
N HIS A 16 5.07 -4.35 -6.65
CA HIS A 16 6.43 -4.04 -6.24
C HIS A 16 6.49 -3.08 -5.06
N ILE A 17 7.60 -3.16 -4.33
CA ILE A 17 7.90 -2.31 -3.19
C ILE A 17 9.03 -1.37 -3.59
N HIS A 18 8.80 -0.07 -3.47
CA HIS A 18 9.81 0.95 -3.71
C HIS A 18 10.14 1.65 -2.39
N ILE A 19 11.42 1.67 -2.01
CA ILE A 19 11.90 2.35 -0.80
C ILE A 19 12.60 3.64 -1.22
N SER A 20 12.17 4.77 -0.67
CA SER A 20 12.73 6.09 -0.95
C SER A 20 12.95 6.87 0.35
N ASN A 21 13.55 8.05 0.25
CA ASN A 21 13.63 9.01 1.35
C ASN A 21 12.93 10.30 0.96
N ASN A 22 12.22 10.92 1.90
CA ASN A 22 11.62 12.24 1.67
C ASN A 22 12.65 13.38 1.87
N VAL A 23 12.21 14.63 1.69
CA VAL A 23 13.07 15.83 1.84
C VAL A 23 13.66 16.01 3.25
N ASN A 24 13.08 15.35 4.25
CA ASN A 24 13.55 15.35 5.64
C ASN A 24 14.43 14.12 5.96
N ALA A 25 14.83 13.34 4.95
CA ALA A 25 15.54 12.06 5.07
C ALA A 25 14.76 10.95 5.78
N GLU A 26 13.44 11.09 5.97
CA GLU A 26 12.60 10.01 6.52
C GLU A 26 12.42 8.92 5.47
N GLN A 27 12.52 7.65 5.89
CA GLN A 27 12.35 6.50 5.01
C GLN A 27 10.86 6.32 4.66
N MET A 28 10.57 6.21 3.36
CA MET A 28 9.24 5.98 2.81
C MET A 28 9.22 4.62 2.10
N VAL A 29 8.23 3.78 2.42
CA VAL A 29 8.02 2.49 1.75
C VAL A 29 6.72 2.58 0.95
N HIS A 30 6.84 2.49 -0.37
CA HIS A 30 5.73 2.55 -1.31
C HIS A 30 5.37 1.15 -1.76
N PHE A 31 4.14 0.72 -1.46
CA PHE A 31 3.57 -0.53 -1.94
C PHE A 31 2.69 -0.24 -3.16
N MET A 32 3.07 -0.78 -4.32
CA MET A 32 2.25 -0.69 -5.53
C MET A 32 1.64 -2.06 -5.81
N ILE A 33 0.31 -2.13 -5.74
CA ILE A 33 -0.47 -3.36 -5.91
C ILE A 33 -1.57 -3.10 -6.95
N PHE A 34 -1.64 -3.95 -7.96
CA PHE A 34 -2.76 -3.93 -8.91
C PHE A 34 -3.98 -4.59 -8.29
N CYS A 35 -5.08 -3.85 -8.18
CA CYS A 35 -6.34 -4.32 -7.59
C CYS A 35 -7.53 -3.82 -8.43
N PRO A 36 -8.56 -4.64 -8.68
CA PRO A 36 -9.81 -4.17 -9.25
C PRO A 36 -10.40 -3.01 -8.43
N THR A 37 -10.96 -2.00 -9.10
CA THR A 37 -11.47 -0.78 -8.44
C THR A 37 -12.52 -1.08 -7.37
N ASP A 38 -13.39 -2.06 -7.61
CA ASP A 38 -14.41 -2.54 -6.69
C ASP A 38 -13.83 -3.23 -5.44
N LYS A 39 -12.59 -3.72 -5.51
CA LYS A 39 -11.88 -4.37 -4.41
C LYS A 39 -10.91 -3.44 -3.68
N ALA A 40 -10.61 -2.26 -4.23
CA ALA A 40 -9.67 -1.31 -3.63
C ALA A 40 -10.09 -0.88 -2.21
N ASN A 41 -11.37 -0.50 -2.05
CA ASN A 41 -11.90 -0.11 -0.73
C ASN A 41 -11.89 -1.27 0.28
N HIS A 42 -12.13 -2.49 -0.20
CA HIS A 42 -12.08 -3.68 0.67
C HIS A 42 -10.64 -3.95 1.13
N LEU A 43 -9.68 -3.86 0.23
CA LEU A 43 -8.25 -3.99 0.54
C LEU A 43 -7.79 -2.92 1.55
N GLU A 44 -8.20 -1.67 1.36
CA GLU A 44 -7.92 -0.60 2.32
C GLU A 44 -8.50 -0.92 3.71
N GLY A 45 -9.72 -1.45 3.75
CA GLY A 45 -10.36 -1.90 4.99
C GLY A 45 -9.56 -2.98 5.73
N LEU A 46 -9.07 -3.99 4.99
CA LEU A 46 -8.23 -5.05 5.56
C LEU A 46 -6.90 -4.51 6.10
N ILE A 47 -6.20 -3.67 5.32
CA ILE A 47 -4.93 -3.05 5.76
C ILE A 47 -5.14 -2.24 7.04
N ARG A 48 -6.22 -1.47 7.12
CA ARG A 48 -6.53 -0.66 8.31
C ARG A 48 -6.88 -1.53 9.51
N GLN A 49 -7.62 -2.63 9.31
CA GLN A 49 -7.94 -3.56 10.38
C GLN A 49 -6.64 -4.16 10.96
N ASP A 50 -5.80 -4.75 10.09
CA ASP A 50 -4.52 -5.34 10.49
C ASP A 50 -3.64 -4.33 11.23
N PHE A 51 -3.58 -3.09 10.74
CA PHE A 51 -2.83 -2.03 11.39
C PHE A 51 -3.34 -1.74 12.81
N MET A 52 -4.65 -1.64 13.01
CA MET A 52 -5.23 -1.36 14.32
C MET A 52 -5.01 -2.52 15.30
N GLU A 53 -5.13 -3.77 14.83
CA GLU A 53 -4.84 -4.95 15.65
C GLU A 53 -3.37 -4.97 16.11
N MET A 54 -2.43 -4.71 15.19
CA MET A 54 -1.01 -4.59 15.52
C MET A 54 -0.73 -3.40 16.45
N TYR A 55 -1.40 -2.27 16.24
CA TYR A 55 -1.27 -1.09 17.07
C TYR A 55 -1.71 -1.36 18.51
N GLU A 56 -2.88 -1.99 18.70
CA GLU A 56 -3.40 -2.36 20.01
C GLU A 56 -2.45 -3.31 20.76
N GLN A 57 -1.93 -4.32 20.07
CA GLN A 57 -0.95 -5.25 20.65
C GLN A 57 0.35 -4.54 21.05
N ARG A 58 0.78 -3.54 20.26
CA ARG A 58 2.03 -2.80 20.51
C ARG A 58 1.89 -1.75 21.61
N PHE A 59 0.72 -1.13 21.70
CA PHE A 59 0.41 -0.02 22.60
C PHE A 59 -0.87 -0.30 23.42
N PRO A 60 -0.84 -1.30 24.31
CA PRO A 60 -1.99 -1.59 25.15
C PRO A 60 -2.29 -0.39 26.04
N ILE A 61 -3.57 0.00 26.12
CA ILE A 61 -4.02 1.02 27.07
C ILE A 61 -3.76 0.44 28.46
N LYS A 62 -2.85 1.06 29.23
CA LYS A 62 -2.72 0.75 30.64
C LYS A 62 -3.96 1.29 31.34
N GLU A 63 -4.85 0.40 31.77
CA GLU A 63 -5.88 0.77 32.73
C GLU A 63 -5.19 1.38 33.96
N SER A 64 -5.54 2.63 34.26
CA SER A 64 -5.02 3.38 35.42
C SER A 64 -5.92 3.18 36.62
#